data_AF-A7LBM2-F1
#
_entry.id   AF-A7LBM2-F1
#
_cell.length_a   1.000
_cell.length_b   1.000
_cell.length_c   1.000
_cell.angle_alpha   90.00
_cell.angle_beta   90.00
_cell.angle_gamma   90.00
#
_symmetry.space_group_name_H-M   'P 1'
#
loop_
_entity.id
_entity.type
_entity.pdbx_description
1 polymer ?
#
loop_
_entity_poly.entity_id
_entity_poly.type
_entity_poly.pdbx_seq_one_letter_code
_entity_poly.pdbx_strand_id
1 'polypeptide(L)'
;ILPAIILIMIALPSLRILYMTDEFNKPYLTLKAIGHQWYWSYEYSDYEDLFFDSYIMPTYYLQPGEFRLLEVDNRTTLPMEADIR
;
A
#
# COMPACT_ATOMS: atom_id res chain seq x y z
N ILE A 1 8.13 -39.20 8.99
CA ILE A 1 8.58 -38.32 10.10
C ILE A 1 9.37 -37.13 9.57
N LEU A 2 10.42 -37.33 8.76
CA LEU A 2 11.20 -36.24 8.15
C LEU A 2 10.36 -35.15 7.44
N PRO A 3 9.34 -35.47 6.62
CA PRO A 3 8.52 -34.45 5.98
C PRO A 3 7.72 -33.60 6.98
N ALA A 4 7.25 -34.19 8.08
CA ALA A 4 6.50 -33.48 9.10
C ALA A 4 7.37 -32.48 9.89
N ILE A 5 8.64 -32.83 10.15
CA ILE A 5 9.59 -31.93 10.82
C ILE A 5 9.88 -30.69 9.95
N ILE A 6 10.05 -30.89 8.64
CA ILE A 6 10.26 -29.78 7.68
C ILE A 6 9.06 -28.83 7.70
N LEU A 7 7.84 -29.35 7.71
CA LEU A 7 6.63 -28.53 7.79
C LEU A 7 6.57 -27.71 9.08
N ILE A 8 6.91 -28.30 10.23
CA ILE A 8 6.94 -27.57 11.51
C ILE A 8 7.98 -26.44 11.49
N MET A 9 9.16 -26.69 10.92
CA MET A 9 10.23 -25.69 10.78
C MET A 9 9.82 -24.50 9.90
N ILE A 10 8.95 -24.71 8.92
CA ILE A 10 8.39 -23.63 8.07
C ILE A 10 7.21 -22.94 8.76
N ALA A 11 6.35 -23.70 9.43
CA ALA A 11 5.14 -23.18 10.05
C ALA A 11 5.44 -22.23 11.22
N LEU A 12 6.43 -22.54 12.07
CA LEU A 12 6.78 -21.70 13.22
C LEU A 12 7.18 -20.25 12.85
N PRO A 13 8.14 -20.00 11.93
CA PRO A 13 8.45 -18.64 11.51
C PRO A 13 7.28 -17.98 10.75
N SER A 14 6.53 -18.74 9.96
CA SER A 14 5.35 -18.23 9.24
C SER A 14 4.28 -17.70 10.19
N LEU A 15 3.91 -18.50 11.21
CA LEU A 15 2.93 -18.10 12.23
C LEU A 15 3.42 -16.90 13.05
N ARG A 16 4.71 -16.86 13.39
CA ARG A 16 5.28 -15.70 14.09
C ARG A 16 5.12 -14.43 13.26
N ILE A 17 5.44 -14.47 11.97
CA ILE A 17 5.29 -13.31 11.07
C ILE A 17 3.82 -12.91 10.98
N LEU A 18 2.91 -13.86 10.83
CA LEU A 18 1.47 -13.61 10.76
C LEU A 18 0.96 -12.82 11.98
N TYR A 19 1.36 -13.22 13.19
CA TYR A 19 0.96 -12.50 14.41
C TYR A 19 1.64 -11.14 14.53
N MET A 20 2.92 -11.03 14.14
CA MET A 20 3.62 -9.73 14.13
C MET A 20 2.99 -8.74 13.15
N THR A 21 2.43 -9.19 12.03
CA THR A 21 1.75 -8.31 11.07
C THR A 21 0.36 -7.87 11.52
N ASP A 22 -0.27 -8.57 12.46
CA ASP A 22 -1.61 -8.26 12.98
C ASP A 22 -1.57 -7.34 14.22
N GLU A 23 -0.39 -7.11 14.79
CA GLU A 23 -0.20 -6.12 15.86
C GLU A 23 -0.35 -4.69 15.28
N PHE A 24 -1.57 -4.17 15.29
CA PHE A 24 -1.84 -2.78 14.93
C PHE A 24 -1.39 -1.82 16.04
N ASN A 25 -0.32 -1.08 15.76
CA ASN A 25 0.02 0.12 16.51
C ASN A 25 -1.03 1.22 16.27
N LYS A 26 -1.09 2.20 17.17
CA LYS A 26 -1.93 3.40 16.98
C LYS A 26 -1.42 4.16 15.75
N PRO A 27 -2.19 4.22 14.63
CA PRO A 27 -1.71 4.88 13.43
C PRO A 27 -1.65 6.40 13.64
N TYR A 28 -0.69 7.03 12.97
CA TYR A 28 -0.52 8.48 12.92
C TYR A 28 -1.43 9.12 11.86
N LEU A 29 -1.72 8.40 10.77
CA LEU A 29 -2.54 8.85 9.66
C LEU A 29 -3.43 7.71 9.16
N THR A 30 -4.67 8.03 8.78
CA THR A 30 -5.60 7.14 8.09
C THR A 30 -5.82 7.62 6.65
N LEU A 31 -5.55 6.75 5.68
CA LEU A 31 -5.75 6.97 4.26
C LEU A 31 -6.69 5.90 3.70
N LYS A 32 -7.78 6.34 3.10
CA LYS A 32 -8.71 5.44 2.43
C LYS A 32 -8.40 5.39 0.94
N ALA A 33 -8.08 4.20 0.44
CA ALA A 33 -7.90 3.93 -0.99
C ALA A 33 -9.16 3.25 -1.55
N ILE A 34 -9.83 3.90 -2.49
CA ILE A 34 -11.04 3.41 -3.14
C ILE A 34 -10.69 3.01 -4.58
N GLY A 35 -10.89 1.72 -4.88
CA GLY A 35 -10.65 1.20 -6.23
C GLY A 35 -11.87 1.43 -7.13
N HIS A 36 -11.65 2.10 -8.26
CA HIS A 36 -12.64 2.27 -9.32
C HIS A 36 -12.22 1.48 -10.58
N GLN A 37 -13.07 1.50 -11.60
CA GLN A 37 -12.74 0.87 -12.87
C GLN A 37 -11.61 1.64 -13.56
N TRP A 38 -10.39 1.08 -13.47
CA TRP A 38 -9.12 1.58 -14.05
C TRP A 38 -8.48 2.81 -13.41
N TYR A 39 -8.89 3.20 -12.21
CA TYR A 39 -8.25 4.27 -11.44
C TYR A 39 -8.47 4.07 -9.94
N TRP A 40 -7.75 4.84 -9.14
CA TRP A 40 -7.85 4.84 -7.68
C TRP A 40 -8.24 6.23 -7.20
N SER A 41 -9.06 6.31 -6.17
CA SER A 41 -9.37 7.55 -5.46
C SER A 41 -8.85 7.46 -4.04
N TYR A 42 -8.20 8.51 -3.56
CA TYR A 42 -7.59 8.57 -2.24
C TYR A 42 -8.27 9.65 -1.41
N GLU A 43 -8.60 9.32 -0.16
CA GLU A 43 -9.27 10.20 0.80
C GLU A 43 -8.48 10.21 2.11
N TYR A 44 -8.01 11.39 2.54
CA TYR A 44 -7.31 11.58 3.81
C TYR A 44 -8.33 11.91 4.89
N SER A 45 -8.77 10.91 5.65
CA SER A 45 -9.90 11.07 6.58
C SER A 45 -9.60 11.93 7.81
N ASP A 46 -8.32 12.12 8.14
CA ASP A 46 -7.89 12.85 9.34
C ASP A 46 -7.76 14.37 9.12
N TYR A 47 -7.83 14.82 7.87
CA TYR A 47 -7.75 16.24 7.47
C TYR A 47 -9.06 16.70 6.80
N GLU A 48 -9.24 18.02 6.65
CA GLU A 48 -10.41 18.57 5.95
C GLU A 48 -10.40 18.18 4.46
N ASP A 49 -11.47 17.50 4.02
CA ASP A 49 -11.95 17.27 2.64
C ASP A 49 -10.86 17.11 1.56
N LEU A 50 -9.76 16.43 1.88
CA LEU A 50 -8.70 16.15 0.92
C LEU A 50 -8.96 14.81 0.24
N PHE A 51 -9.52 14.89 -0.97
CA PHE A 51 -9.73 13.75 -1.85
C PHE A 51 -9.28 14.04 -3.28
N PHE A 52 -8.76 13.03 -3.97
CA PHE A 52 -8.39 13.13 -5.38
C PHE A 52 -8.40 11.76 -6.08
N ASP A 53 -8.51 11.81 -7.40
CA ASP A 53 -8.40 10.65 -8.28
C ASP A 53 -6.99 10.53 -8.85
N SER A 54 -6.51 9.31 -8.99
CA SER A 54 -5.19 8.93 -9.51
C SER A 54 -5.36 8.02 -10.72
N TYR A 55 -5.04 8.55 -11.90
CA TYR A 55 -5.06 7.86 -13.18
C TYR A 55 -3.64 7.57 -13.67
N ILE A 56 -3.48 6.48 -14.43
CA ILE A 56 -2.21 6.16 -15.09
C ILE A 56 -1.90 7.26 -16.12
N MET A 57 -0.68 7.78 -16.08
CA MET A 57 -0.22 8.76 -17.05
C MET A 57 -0.11 8.11 -18.44
N PRO A 58 -0.78 8.66 -19.47
CA PRO A 58 -0.67 8.13 -20.82
C PRO A 58 0.75 8.27 -21.37
N THR A 59 1.20 7.27 -22.13
CA THR A 59 2.59 7.18 -22.63
C THR A 59 3.06 8.42 -23.41
N TYR A 60 2.13 9.13 -24.06
CA TYR A 60 2.41 10.32 -24.85
C TYR A 60 2.65 11.59 -24.00
N TYR A 61 2.26 11.58 -22.72
CA TYR A 61 2.52 12.66 -21.76
C TYR A 61 3.73 12.41 -20.87
N LEU A 62 4.35 11.22 -20.94
CA LEU A 62 5.49 10.88 -20.10
C LEU A 62 6.72 11.74 -20.41
N GLN A 63 7.38 12.20 -19.36
CA GLN A 63 8.64 12.94 -19.44
C GLN A 63 9.83 11.96 -19.57
N PRO A 64 10.97 12.41 -20.12
CA PRO A 64 12.18 11.58 -20.16
C PRO A 64 12.61 11.14 -18.75
N GLY A 65 12.67 9.82 -18.53
CA GLY A 65 13.03 9.22 -17.24
C GLY A 65 11.85 8.64 -16.44
N GLU A 66 10.62 8.92 -16.86
CA GLU A 66 9.41 8.39 -16.24
C GLU A 66 9.09 6.94 -16.66
N PHE A 67 8.41 6.20 -15.78
CA PHE A 67 8.11 4.79 -15.98
C PHE A 67 6.76 4.55 -16.66
N ARG A 68 6.80 3.90 -17.82
CA ARG A 68 5.60 3.51 -18.56
C ARG A 68 4.71 2.56 -17.75
N LEU A 69 3.41 2.86 -17.66
CA LEU A 69 2.38 2.11 -16.90
C LEU A 69 2.50 2.15 -15.37
N LEU A 70 3.48 2.87 -14.82
CA LEU A 70 3.65 3.02 -13.37
C LEU A 70 3.43 4.47 -12.92
N GLU A 71 3.68 5.43 -13.80
CA GLU A 71 3.38 6.83 -13.49
C GLU A 71 1.88 7.11 -13.44
N VAL A 72 1.55 8.01 -12.52
CA VAL A 72 0.20 8.52 -12.31
C VAL A 72 0.21 10.06 -12.37
N ASP A 73 -0.95 10.64 -12.63
CA ASP A 73 -1.14 12.10 -12.61
C ASP A 73 -1.00 12.67 -11.18
N ASN A 74 -1.72 12.11 -10.22
CA ASN A 74 -1.75 12.53 -8.82
C ASN A 74 -1.15 11.43 -7.93
N ARG A 75 0.06 11.65 -7.44
CA ARG A 75 0.73 10.70 -6.53
C ARG A 75 0.23 10.87 -5.11
N THR A 76 -0.06 9.77 -4.43
CA THR A 76 -0.35 9.75 -3.00
C THR A 76 0.91 10.09 -2.21
N THR A 77 0.87 11.23 -1.52
CA THR A 77 1.98 11.69 -0.68
C THR A 77 1.74 11.28 0.76
N LEU A 78 2.76 10.70 1.40
CA LEU A 78 2.66 10.17 2.76
C LEU A 78 3.92 10.56 3.56
N PRO A 79 3.78 10.82 4.87
CA PRO A 79 4.93 11.07 5.72
C PRO A 79 5.77 9.80 5.86
N MET A 80 7.09 9.96 5.77
CA MET A 80 8.03 8.86 6.03
C MET A 80 8.11 8.59 7.55
N GLU A 81 8.41 7.35 7.93
CA GLU A 81 8.63 6.92 9.33
C GLU A 81 7.41 7.04 10.26
N ALA A 82 6.20 7.16 9.70
CA ALA A 82 4.94 7.16 10.46
C ALA A 82 4.11 5.91 10.15
N ASP A 83 3.44 5.37 11.17
CA ASP A 83 2.50 4.26 11.00
C ASP A 83 1.22 4.79 10.33
N ILE A 84 0.87 4.23 9.17
CA ILE A 84 -0.28 4.64 8.36
C ILE A 84 -1.28 3.49 8.32
N ARG A 85 -2.57 3.83 8.43
CA ARG A 85 -3.69 2.90 8.30
C ARG A 85 -4.46 3.13 7.00
#